data_AF-A0A5C6S6T5-F1
#
_entry.id   AF-A0A5C6S6T5-F1
#
_cell.length_a   1.000
_cell.length_b   1.000
_cell.length_c   1.000
_cell.angle_alpha   90.00
_cell.angle_beta   90.00
_cell.angle_gamma   90.00
#
_symmetry.space_group_name_H-M   'P 1'
#
loop_
_entity.id
_entity.type
_entity.pdbx_description
1 polymer ?
#
loop_
_entity_poly.entity_id
_entity_poly.type
_entity_poly.pdbx_seq_one_letter_code
_entity_poly.pdbx_strand_id
1 'polypeptide(L)'
;MSKNYQFIINPRIPSREEIRKHKDFSQLLAQHRQGRALKVRPLRRALYISSAAAAVLLLLFAGLQYLQQPDSPPKAVSAAAHFASQPFVSPPLPDLPKPAFANFRVNTAVGGVYNYPSGSRVTVPAAAFADDYGRLVEGEVDVFFREMFDYVDFFLAGLPMQYDSAGQSYQLESAGMVELYAEQDGRPVKLAEGKAIDVELASEILLPGHELFAPPSFNVYFLDTLGEQWRYQDINQMAFLGDPVVPKGEADAEADKTELLNALKEIEQRKVNRLSSVANSIPKPVKPLRPEPASPERPTLELNFLDGSVAIEDTEGGETEKELQQLQQMYEGVIWQITEDSPAYDPRAFGVEWESVRIRPVNGRDYELALVHPQNSLTLKVSPVLYGEDYQKALNRYSMELQAYEAALNERAAQLEEEITEIETIAAAERQARLSAYEQENKGAMAQLLSRKVVNRFRADKLGVWNCSQPAVNLPRGQRLKLEDQYGQTYDSQTVYLVDRAHNTIYRFYAGGEALSGLQDGTSAVLWLVTPEQKLAVLKTTDPRRINQPKDEALQLRLTGERPKSEAEVRQMLEY
;
A
#
# COMPACT_ATOMS: atom_id res chain seq x y z
N MET A 1 15.23 48.66 -10.60
CA MET A 1 14.53 48.73 -11.90
C MET A 1 13.36 47.77 -11.78
N SER A 2 12.14 48.28 -11.63
CA SER A 2 10.92 47.46 -11.65
C SER A 2 10.73 46.90 -13.06
N LYS A 3 10.54 45.58 -13.19
CA LYS A 3 10.11 44.99 -14.45
C LYS A 3 8.59 45.19 -14.50
N ASN A 4 8.09 45.95 -15.48
CA ASN A 4 6.65 46.10 -15.69
C ASN A 4 6.15 44.90 -16.49
N TYR A 5 5.09 44.23 -16.02
CA TYR A 5 4.53 43.03 -16.65
C TYR A 5 3.29 43.36 -17.49
N GLN A 6 3.23 42.85 -18.73
CA GLN A 6 2.05 42.94 -19.62
C GLN A 6 1.43 41.55 -19.81
N PHE A 7 0.13 41.42 -19.53
CA PHE A 7 -0.60 40.16 -19.65
C PHE A 7 -1.42 40.11 -20.95
N ILE A 8 -1.34 38.99 -21.66
CA ILE A 8 -2.18 38.72 -22.83
C ILE A 8 -3.38 37.89 -22.38
N ILE A 9 -4.58 38.48 -22.47
CA ILE A 9 -5.85 37.81 -22.17
C ILE A 9 -6.38 37.18 -23.45
N ASN A 10 -6.75 35.90 -23.40
CA ASN A 10 -7.30 35.15 -24.54
C ASN A 10 -6.42 35.30 -25.79
N PRO A 11 -5.17 34.81 -25.76
CA PRO A 11 -4.23 34.97 -26.86
C PRO A 11 -4.82 34.47 -28.18
N ARG A 12 -4.42 35.11 -29.28
CA ARG A 12 -4.90 34.73 -30.61
C ARG A 12 -4.53 33.28 -30.91
N ILE A 13 -5.56 32.45 -31.07
CA ILE A 13 -5.42 31.10 -31.62
C ILE A 13 -4.76 31.23 -33.00
N PRO A 14 -3.65 30.51 -33.27
CA PRO A 14 -2.99 30.54 -34.57
C PRO A 14 -3.99 30.29 -35.68
N SER A 15 -3.97 31.13 -36.71
CA SER A 15 -4.85 30.95 -37.86
C SER A 15 -4.54 29.62 -38.56
N ARG A 16 -5.52 29.03 -39.25
CA ARG A 16 -5.30 27.85 -40.11
C ARG A 16 -4.17 28.06 -41.13
N GLU A 17 -3.85 29.30 -41.50
CA GLU A 17 -2.75 29.65 -42.39
C GLU A 17 -1.38 29.65 -41.69
N GLU A 18 -1.27 30.17 -40.47
CA GLU A 18 -0.04 30.11 -39.65
C GLU A 18 0.33 28.67 -39.31
N ILE A 19 -0.67 27.82 -39.04
CA ILE A 19 -0.52 26.37 -38.86
C ILE A 19 -0.01 25.68 -40.13
N ARG A 20 -0.36 26.19 -41.31
CA ARG A 20 0.04 25.62 -42.61
C ARG A 20 1.49 25.97 -42.99
N LYS A 21 2.01 27.09 -42.49
CA LYS A 21 3.37 27.58 -42.79
C LYS A 21 4.48 26.70 -42.19
N HIS A 22 4.16 25.91 -41.17
CA HIS A 22 5.06 24.97 -40.50
C HIS A 22 4.76 23.49 -40.80
N LYS A 23 3.88 23.20 -41.77
CA LYS A 23 3.44 21.84 -42.14
C LYS A 23 3.93 21.45 -43.54
N ASP A 24 5.24 21.28 -43.73
CA ASP A 24 5.78 20.62 -44.95
C ASP A 24 5.98 19.12 -44.72
N PHE A 25 4.86 18.40 -44.62
CA PHE A 25 4.85 16.94 -44.51
C PHE A 25 5.34 16.25 -45.77
N SER A 26 5.33 16.93 -46.92
CA SER A 26 5.88 16.46 -48.19
C SER A 26 7.39 16.23 -48.08
N GLN A 27 8.10 17.13 -47.39
CA GLN A 27 9.55 17.03 -47.18
C GLN A 27 9.91 15.93 -46.15
N LEU A 28 9.12 15.81 -45.07
CA LEU A 28 9.28 14.77 -44.05
C LEU A 28 9.00 13.35 -44.61
N LEU A 29 7.97 13.22 -45.45
CA LEU A 29 7.62 11.97 -46.14
C LEU A 29 8.67 11.58 -47.19
N ALA A 30 9.32 12.56 -47.83
CA ALA A 30 10.42 12.31 -48.77
C ALA A 30 11.68 11.80 -48.05
N GLN A 31 12.02 12.33 -46.88
CA GLN A 31 13.13 11.83 -46.05
C GLN A 31 12.86 10.42 -45.48
N HIS A 32 11.63 10.14 -45.05
CA HIS A 32 11.28 8.82 -44.51
C HIS A 32 11.22 7.72 -45.59
N ARG A 33 10.91 8.06 -46.85
CA ARG A 33 10.85 7.08 -47.96
C ARG A 33 12.21 6.63 -48.50
N GLN A 34 13.30 7.33 -48.18
CA GLN A 34 14.65 6.93 -48.61
C GLN A 34 15.35 5.93 -47.66
N GLY A 35 14.79 5.69 -46.47
CA GLY A 35 15.40 4.82 -45.47
C GLY A 35 14.59 3.55 -45.18
N ARG A 36 14.56 2.58 -46.11
CA ARG A 36 14.43 1.11 -45.88
C ARG A 36 14.01 0.41 -47.17
N ALA A 37 14.99 -0.14 -47.89
CA ALA A 37 14.76 -1.15 -48.91
C ALA A 37 15.40 -2.47 -48.45
N LEU A 38 14.58 -3.39 -47.93
CA LEU A 38 14.93 -4.82 -47.86
C LEU A 38 14.05 -5.55 -48.88
N LYS A 39 14.71 -6.12 -49.89
CA LYS A 39 14.10 -6.93 -50.95
C LYS A 39 13.80 -8.33 -50.42
N VAL A 40 12.57 -8.82 -50.61
CA VAL A 40 12.26 -10.26 -50.52
C VAL A 40 11.51 -10.69 -51.79
N ARG A 41 12.00 -11.76 -52.42
CA ARG A 41 11.45 -12.40 -53.63
C ARG A 41 10.25 -13.31 -53.29
N PRO A 42 9.29 -13.52 -54.20
CA PRO A 42 8.24 -14.51 -54.02
C PRO A 42 8.62 -15.86 -54.67
N LEU A 43 8.21 -16.98 -54.07
CA LEU A 43 8.16 -18.26 -54.77
C LEU A 43 6.91 -19.07 -54.41
N ARG A 44 6.54 -19.94 -55.34
CA ARG A 44 5.18 -20.41 -55.68
C ARG A 44 4.73 -21.62 -54.87
N ARG A 45 3.40 -21.78 -54.80
CA ARG A 45 2.66 -22.98 -54.34
C ARG A 45 2.96 -24.21 -55.20
N ALA A 46 3.04 -25.38 -54.56
CA ALA A 46 2.73 -26.68 -55.16
C ALA A 46 2.12 -27.63 -54.10
N LEU A 47 1.09 -28.37 -54.51
CA LEU A 47 0.33 -29.35 -53.71
C LEU A 47 1.13 -30.62 -53.40
N TYR A 48 0.87 -31.23 -52.23
CA TYR A 48 0.90 -32.68 -52.05
C TYR A 48 -0.26 -33.13 -51.15
N ILE A 49 -1.23 -33.82 -51.75
CA ILE A 49 -2.27 -34.61 -51.08
C ILE A 49 -1.73 -36.04 -50.98
N SER A 50 -1.16 -36.43 -49.84
CA SER A 50 -0.99 -37.84 -49.43
C SER A 50 -0.30 -37.94 -48.06
N SER A 51 -0.96 -37.50 -46.99
CA SER A 51 -0.51 -37.82 -45.61
C SER A 51 -1.61 -37.74 -44.54
N ALA A 52 -2.81 -37.25 -44.88
CA ALA A 52 -3.89 -37.06 -43.91
C ALA A 52 -4.51 -38.36 -43.35
N ALA A 53 -4.39 -39.50 -44.03
CA ALA A 53 -5.02 -40.74 -43.57
C ALA A 53 -4.26 -41.43 -42.41
N ALA A 54 -2.93 -41.27 -42.32
CA ALA A 54 -2.14 -41.89 -41.24
C ALA A 54 -2.21 -41.10 -39.93
N ALA A 55 -2.31 -39.76 -40.01
CA ALA A 55 -2.40 -38.90 -38.82
C ALA A 55 -3.76 -39.03 -38.10
N VAL A 56 -4.84 -39.24 -38.85
CA VAL A 56 -6.19 -39.41 -38.28
C VAL A 56 -6.32 -40.75 -37.52
N LEU A 57 -5.70 -41.82 -38.02
CA LEU A 57 -5.69 -43.11 -37.32
C LEU A 57 -4.83 -43.11 -36.06
N LEU A 58 -3.71 -42.39 -36.05
CA LEU A 58 -2.89 -42.19 -34.84
C LEU A 58 -3.60 -41.34 -33.79
N LEU A 59 -4.35 -40.31 -34.19
CA LEU A 59 -5.14 -39.48 -33.29
C LEU A 59 -6.37 -40.23 -32.73
N LEU A 60 -7.01 -41.10 -33.52
CA LEU A 60 -8.08 -41.97 -33.04
C LEU A 60 -7.57 -43.04 -32.06
N PHE A 61 -6.39 -43.61 -32.31
CA PHE A 61 -5.77 -44.58 -31.40
C PHE A 61 -5.31 -43.93 -30.08
N ALA A 62 -4.73 -42.72 -30.14
CA ALA A 62 -4.40 -41.94 -28.95
C ALA A 62 -5.65 -41.48 -28.18
N GLY A 63 -6.73 -41.13 -28.87
CA GLY A 63 -8.02 -40.77 -28.28
C GLY A 63 -8.70 -41.94 -27.55
N LEU A 64 -8.63 -43.15 -28.10
CA LEU A 64 -9.13 -44.35 -27.43
C LEU A 64 -8.31 -44.74 -26.19
N GLN A 65 -6.99 -44.51 -26.21
CA GLN A 65 -6.12 -44.70 -25.03
C GLN A 65 -6.41 -43.67 -23.92
N TYR A 66 -6.79 -42.44 -24.29
CA TYR A 66 -7.19 -41.39 -23.33
C TYR A 66 -8.55 -41.67 -22.68
N LEU A 67 -9.49 -42.28 -23.41
CA LEU A 67 -10.83 -42.64 -22.92
C LEU A 67 -10.88 -43.91 -22.07
N GLN A 68 -9.79 -44.70 -22.02
CA GLN A 68 -9.69 -45.94 -21.23
C GLN A 68 -8.80 -45.82 -19.99
N GLN A 69 -8.36 -44.60 -19.62
CA GLN A 69 -7.72 -44.41 -18.32
C GLN A 69 -8.79 -44.50 -17.23
N PRO A 70 -8.67 -45.42 -16.24
CA PRO A 70 -9.53 -45.37 -15.07
C PRO A 70 -9.36 -44.00 -14.41
N ASP A 71 -10.47 -43.40 -13.95
CA ASP A 71 -10.52 -42.08 -13.31
C ASP A 71 -9.29 -41.89 -12.42
N SER A 72 -8.32 -41.14 -12.93
CA SER A 72 -7.21 -40.71 -12.09
C SER A 72 -7.84 -39.84 -11.01
N PRO A 73 -7.60 -40.11 -9.72
CA PRO A 73 -8.11 -39.24 -8.67
C PRO A 73 -7.68 -37.80 -8.99
N PRO A 74 -8.55 -36.80 -8.77
CA PRO A 74 -8.24 -35.42 -9.14
C PRO A 74 -6.87 -35.05 -8.58
N LYS A 75 -5.98 -34.57 -9.44
CA LYS A 75 -4.64 -34.12 -9.05
C LYS A 75 -4.81 -33.18 -7.84
N ALA A 76 -4.14 -33.49 -6.74
CA ALA A 76 -4.11 -32.63 -5.57
C ALA A 76 -3.70 -31.20 -6.00
N VAL A 77 -4.59 -30.24 -5.78
CA VAL A 77 -4.33 -28.82 -6.04
C VAL A 77 -3.27 -28.36 -5.04
N SER A 78 -2.18 -27.75 -5.51
CA SER A 78 -1.16 -27.19 -4.62
C SER A 78 -1.74 -26.01 -3.82
N ALA A 79 -1.23 -25.74 -2.62
CA ALA A 79 -1.68 -24.61 -1.81
C ALA A 79 -1.59 -23.28 -2.58
N ALA A 80 -0.48 -23.07 -3.31
CA ALA A 80 -0.30 -21.91 -4.18
C ALA A 80 -1.41 -21.78 -5.24
N ALA A 81 -1.78 -22.87 -5.92
CA ALA A 81 -2.85 -22.84 -6.91
C ALA A 81 -4.24 -22.62 -6.28
N HIS A 82 -4.48 -23.16 -5.07
CA HIS A 82 -5.73 -22.93 -4.32
C HIS A 82 -5.90 -21.46 -3.96
N PHE A 83 -4.87 -20.83 -3.39
CA PHE A 83 -4.95 -19.42 -2.99
C PHE A 83 -4.97 -18.46 -4.17
N ALA A 84 -4.23 -18.76 -5.25
CA ALA A 84 -4.28 -17.96 -6.49
C ALA A 84 -5.63 -18.03 -7.22
N SER A 85 -6.49 -19.00 -6.88
CA SER A 85 -7.84 -19.12 -7.48
C SER A 85 -8.91 -18.27 -6.76
N GLN A 86 -8.57 -17.67 -5.63
CA GLN A 86 -9.48 -16.91 -4.78
C GLN A 86 -9.12 -15.42 -4.74
N PRO A 87 -10.06 -14.52 -4.40
CA PRO A 87 -9.73 -13.13 -4.11
C PRO A 87 -8.63 -13.04 -3.05
N PHE A 88 -7.67 -12.13 -3.24
CA PHE A 88 -6.55 -11.96 -2.33
C PHE A 88 -6.98 -11.69 -0.88
N VAL A 89 -8.03 -10.87 -0.73
CA VAL A 89 -8.77 -10.66 0.52
C VAL A 89 -10.09 -11.43 0.44
N SER A 90 -10.22 -12.50 1.23
CA SER A 90 -11.36 -13.41 1.17
C SER A 90 -11.86 -13.75 2.58
N PRO A 91 -12.91 -13.04 3.06
CA PRO A 91 -13.54 -13.33 4.35
C PRO A 91 -14.03 -14.78 4.41
N PRO A 92 -13.56 -15.60 5.37
CA PRO A 92 -13.91 -17.03 5.44
C PRO A 92 -15.35 -17.29 5.88
N LEU A 93 -15.98 -16.29 6.51
CA LEU A 93 -17.38 -16.29 6.96
C LEU A 93 -18.09 -15.09 6.33
N PRO A 94 -18.46 -15.14 5.04
CA PRO A 94 -18.96 -13.97 4.30
C PRO A 94 -20.32 -13.46 4.81
N ASP A 95 -21.12 -14.34 5.43
CA ASP A 95 -22.43 -13.98 5.99
C ASP A 95 -22.33 -13.34 7.39
N LEU A 96 -21.13 -13.31 7.97
CA LEU A 96 -20.88 -12.74 9.30
C LEU A 96 -20.46 -11.27 9.14
N PRO A 97 -21.02 -10.34 9.94
CA PRO A 97 -20.59 -8.95 9.91
C PRO A 97 -19.11 -8.83 10.22
N LYS A 98 -18.36 -8.15 9.35
CA LYS A 98 -16.96 -7.80 9.59
C LYS A 98 -16.85 -6.86 10.80
N PRO A 99 -15.65 -6.67 11.38
CA PRO A 99 -15.46 -5.65 12.40
C PRO A 99 -16.00 -4.30 11.90
N ALA A 100 -16.65 -3.53 12.76
CA ALA A 100 -17.47 -2.39 12.35
C ALA A 100 -16.61 -1.18 11.99
N PHE A 101 -17.03 -0.42 10.97
CA PHE A 101 -16.50 0.92 10.73
C PHE A 101 -17.17 1.92 11.66
N ALA A 102 -16.35 2.78 12.26
CA ALA A 102 -16.81 4.07 12.73
C ALA A 102 -16.77 5.06 11.56
N ASN A 103 -17.71 5.99 11.52
CA ASN A 103 -17.74 7.04 10.52
C ASN A 103 -17.70 8.42 11.16
N PHE A 104 -17.04 9.35 10.50
CA PHE A 104 -17.01 10.76 10.88
C PHE A 104 -17.04 11.62 9.63
N ARG A 105 -17.60 12.81 9.79
CA ARG A 105 -17.76 13.76 8.70
C ARG A 105 -16.68 14.83 8.77
N VAL A 106 -16.02 15.06 7.64
CA VAL A 106 -14.91 16.00 7.50
C VAL A 106 -15.33 17.15 6.59
N ASN A 107 -15.22 18.38 7.10
CA ASN A 107 -15.26 19.57 6.27
C ASN A 107 -13.91 19.73 5.56
N THR A 108 -13.89 19.58 4.24
CA THR A 108 -12.64 19.54 3.47
C THR A 108 -11.88 20.86 3.45
N ALA A 109 -12.52 22.00 3.75
CA ALA A 109 -11.84 23.29 3.78
C ALA A 109 -10.91 23.45 4.99
N VAL A 110 -11.18 22.74 6.09
CA VAL A 110 -10.44 22.87 7.36
C VAL A 110 -9.78 21.57 7.84
N GLY A 111 -10.32 20.41 7.45
CA GLY A 111 -9.89 19.12 7.98
C GLY A 111 -10.43 18.87 9.40
N GLY A 112 -9.74 18.07 10.20
CA GLY A 112 -10.14 17.83 11.58
C GLY A 112 -9.32 16.78 12.33
N VAL A 113 -9.53 16.71 13.64
CA VAL A 113 -8.93 15.73 14.54
C VAL A 113 -10.04 14.90 15.18
N TYR A 114 -9.97 13.59 15.05
CA TYR A 114 -11.01 12.64 15.47
C TYR A 114 -10.42 11.65 16.47
N ASN A 115 -10.98 11.60 17.68
CA ASN A 115 -10.52 10.73 18.76
C ASN A 115 -11.49 9.55 18.93
N TYR A 116 -10.93 8.38 19.23
CA TYR A 116 -11.66 7.13 19.36
C TYR A 116 -11.70 6.64 20.81
N PRO A 117 -12.72 5.85 21.20
CA PRO A 117 -12.78 5.26 22.54
C PRO A 117 -11.58 4.36 22.89
N SER A 118 -10.92 3.79 21.89
CA SER A 118 -9.66 3.04 22.03
C SER A 118 -8.49 3.90 22.54
N GLY A 119 -8.60 5.22 22.41
CA GLY A 119 -7.50 6.17 22.61
C GLY A 119 -6.78 6.54 21.31
N SER A 120 -7.17 5.96 20.18
CA SER A 120 -6.63 6.32 18.87
C SER A 120 -7.04 7.71 18.41
N ARG A 121 -6.24 8.31 17.55
CA ARG A 121 -6.47 9.63 16.97
C ARG A 121 -6.19 9.62 15.48
N VAL A 122 -7.09 10.21 14.70
CA VAL A 122 -6.97 10.38 13.25
C VAL A 122 -7.02 11.87 12.95
N THR A 123 -6.01 12.39 12.24
CA THR A 123 -5.95 13.79 11.83
C THR A 123 -6.00 13.90 10.33
N VAL A 124 -7.06 14.51 9.81
CA VAL A 124 -7.28 14.74 8.39
C VAL A 124 -6.94 16.20 8.08
N PRO A 125 -5.99 16.49 7.18
CA PRO A 125 -5.65 17.87 6.84
C PRO A 125 -6.75 18.54 5.99
N ALA A 126 -6.67 19.87 5.85
CA ALA A 126 -7.46 20.60 4.86
C ALA A 126 -7.09 20.17 3.44
N ALA A 127 -8.07 20.22 2.54
CA ALA A 127 -7.98 19.79 1.14
C ALA A 127 -7.44 18.37 0.98
N ALA A 128 -7.81 17.46 1.91
CA ALA A 128 -7.29 16.09 1.93
C ALA A 128 -7.83 15.21 0.79
N PHE A 129 -8.99 15.53 0.21
CA PHE A 129 -9.69 14.63 -0.70
C PHE A 129 -9.77 15.18 -2.11
N ALA A 130 -9.70 14.27 -3.08
CA ALA A 130 -9.86 14.54 -4.50
C ALA A 130 -10.74 13.49 -5.17
N ASP A 131 -11.35 13.85 -6.30
CA ASP A 131 -12.10 12.94 -7.15
C ASP A 131 -11.16 12.08 -8.03
N ASP A 132 -11.74 11.20 -8.84
CA ASP A 132 -10.99 10.34 -9.77
C ASP A 132 -10.19 11.12 -10.84
N TYR A 133 -10.47 12.41 -11.03
CA TYR A 133 -9.75 13.28 -11.95
C TYR A 133 -8.65 14.09 -11.25
N GLY A 134 -8.48 13.92 -9.93
CA GLY A 134 -7.50 14.64 -9.12
C GLY A 134 -7.94 16.04 -8.69
N ARG A 135 -9.20 16.41 -8.92
CA ARG A 135 -9.75 17.71 -8.50
C ARG A 135 -10.12 17.66 -7.04
N LEU A 136 -9.78 18.69 -6.28
CA LEU A 136 -10.13 18.76 -4.87
C LEU A 136 -11.64 18.67 -4.67
N VAL A 137 -12.01 17.88 -3.68
CA VAL A 137 -13.39 17.73 -3.25
C VAL A 137 -13.70 18.81 -2.21
N GLU A 138 -14.70 19.63 -2.50
CA GLU A 138 -15.20 20.68 -1.59
C GLU A 138 -16.39 20.19 -0.76
N GLY A 139 -16.59 20.79 0.41
CA GLY A 139 -17.75 20.51 1.27
C GLY A 139 -17.46 19.42 2.30
N GLU A 140 -18.44 18.55 2.52
CA GLU A 140 -18.36 17.51 3.55
C GLU A 140 -18.04 16.14 2.91
N VAL A 141 -17.17 15.38 3.56
CA VAL A 141 -16.78 14.01 3.17
C VAL A 141 -16.99 13.09 4.36
N ASP A 142 -17.64 11.95 4.15
CA ASP A 142 -17.78 10.90 5.15
C ASP A 142 -16.56 9.97 5.08
N VAL A 143 -15.80 9.91 6.18
CA VAL A 143 -14.64 9.03 6.31
C VAL A 143 -15.01 7.87 7.21
N PHE A 144 -14.72 6.67 6.74
CA PHE A 144 -14.95 5.42 7.43
C PHE A 144 -13.61 4.87 7.89
N PHE A 145 -13.52 4.59 9.19
CA PHE A 145 -12.31 4.13 9.84
C PHE A 145 -12.63 2.92 10.71
N ARG A 146 -11.78 1.90 10.61
CA ARG A 146 -11.89 0.68 11.41
C ARG A 146 -10.54 0.28 11.96
N GLU A 147 -10.53 -0.07 13.24
CA GLU A 147 -9.37 -0.62 13.93
C GLU A 147 -9.48 -2.14 13.98
N MET A 148 -8.37 -2.84 13.75
CA MET A 148 -8.28 -4.30 13.82
C MET A 148 -7.04 -4.63 14.64
N PHE A 149 -7.21 -5.30 15.77
CA PHE A 149 -6.16 -5.43 16.77
C PHE A 149 -5.57 -6.83 16.82
N ASP A 150 -6.29 -7.84 16.35
CA ASP A 150 -5.86 -9.22 16.53
C ASP A 150 -6.21 -10.17 15.37
N TYR A 151 -5.69 -11.40 15.48
CA TYR A 151 -5.88 -12.45 14.48
C TYR A 151 -7.34 -12.85 14.24
N VAL A 152 -8.28 -12.61 15.16
CA VAL A 152 -9.70 -12.84 14.90
C VAL A 152 -10.24 -11.76 13.98
N ASP A 153 -9.83 -10.50 14.17
CA ASP A 153 -10.16 -9.41 13.23
C ASP A 153 -9.59 -9.69 11.84
N PHE A 154 -8.32 -10.11 11.76
CA PHE A 154 -7.66 -10.42 10.50
C PHE A 154 -8.34 -11.58 9.78
N PHE A 155 -8.72 -12.61 10.53
CA PHE A 155 -9.50 -13.75 10.03
C PHE A 155 -10.85 -13.30 9.47
N LEU A 156 -11.65 -12.54 10.22
CA LEU A 156 -12.97 -12.09 9.79
C LEU A 156 -12.91 -11.11 8.62
N ALA A 157 -11.87 -10.27 8.57
CA ALA A 157 -11.62 -9.39 7.44
C ALA A 157 -11.07 -10.13 6.21
N GLY A 158 -10.58 -11.36 6.37
CA GLY A 158 -9.99 -12.16 5.30
C GLY A 158 -8.60 -11.68 4.87
N LEU A 159 -7.86 -11.05 5.77
CA LEU A 159 -6.58 -10.41 5.48
C LEU A 159 -5.43 -11.45 5.48
N PRO A 160 -4.67 -11.58 4.38
CA PRO A 160 -3.46 -12.38 4.38
C PRO A 160 -2.37 -11.72 5.24
N MET A 161 -1.53 -12.53 5.89
CA MET A 161 -0.40 -12.02 6.70
C MET A 161 0.98 -12.41 6.14
N GLN A 162 1.00 -13.08 4.99
CA GLN A 162 2.24 -13.44 4.30
C GLN A 162 2.80 -12.22 3.59
N TYR A 163 4.08 -11.94 3.83
CA TYR A 163 4.85 -10.89 3.18
C TYR A 163 6.00 -11.54 2.39
N ASP A 164 6.34 -10.98 1.24
CA ASP A 164 7.52 -11.37 0.48
C ASP A 164 8.39 -10.14 0.31
N SER A 165 9.68 -10.29 0.56
CA SER A 165 10.69 -9.28 0.33
C SER A 165 11.85 -9.91 -0.43
N ALA A 166 12.16 -9.39 -1.62
CA ALA A 166 13.25 -9.87 -2.47
C ALA A 166 13.26 -11.40 -2.69
N GLY A 167 12.09 -12.04 -2.78
CA GLY A 167 11.96 -13.50 -2.94
C GLY A 167 12.16 -14.31 -1.65
N GLN A 168 12.33 -13.65 -0.52
CA GLN A 168 12.22 -14.25 0.81
C GLN A 168 10.82 -13.99 1.36
N SER A 169 10.11 -15.07 1.67
CA SER A 169 8.83 -14.96 2.34
C SER A 169 9.03 -14.82 3.85
N TYR A 170 8.15 -14.03 4.46
CA TYR A 170 8.00 -13.79 5.90
C TYR A 170 6.52 -13.84 6.28
N GLN A 171 6.27 -13.92 7.58
CA GLN A 171 4.94 -13.74 8.15
C GLN A 171 4.92 -12.42 8.94
N LEU A 172 3.96 -11.54 8.68
CA LEU A 172 3.83 -10.30 9.46
C LEU A 172 3.23 -10.58 10.83
N GLU A 173 3.84 -10.03 11.87
CA GLU A 173 3.28 -9.94 13.21
C GLU A 173 2.83 -8.50 13.45
N SER A 174 1.55 -8.30 13.77
CA SER A 174 0.91 -6.97 13.81
C SER A 174 0.88 -6.38 15.21
N ALA A 175 1.19 -5.10 15.33
CA ALA A 175 0.88 -4.24 16.47
C ALA A 175 -0.46 -3.50 16.30
N GLY A 176 -1.22 -3.82 15.26
CA GLY A 176 -2.51 -3.21 14.95
C GLY A 176 -2.61 -2.79 13.48
N MET A 177 -3.82 -2.90 12.94
CA MET A 177 -4.17 -2.49 11.59
C MET A 177 -5.30 -1.49 11.60
N VAL A 178 -5.38 -0.71 10.54
CA VAL A 178 -6.53 0.15 10.25
C VAL A 178 -6.99 -0.04 8.82
N GLU A 179 -8.28 0.17 8.60
CA GLU A 179 -8.84 0.32 7.25
C GLU A 179 -9.52 1.69 7.15
N LEU A 180 -9.18 2.44 6.11
CA LEU A 180 -9.76 3.74 5.82
C LEU A 180 -10.37 3.77 4.41
N TYR A 181 -11.59 4.27 4.28
CA TYR A 181 -12.12 4.73 3.01
C TYR A 181 -12.95 6.00 3.21
N ALA A 182 -13.22 6.73 2.14
CA ALA A 182 -13.95 7.97 2.20
C ALA A 182 -14.92 8.10 1.03
N GLU A 183 -16.06 8.71 1.29
CA GLU A 183 -17.12 8.93 0.30
C GLU A 183 -17.69 10.34 0.43
N GLN A 184 -18.08 10.91 -0.71
CA GLN A 184 -18.92 12.09 -0.77
C GLN A 184 -20.20 11.73 -1.53
N ASP A 185 -21.36 11.96 -0.90
CA ASP A 185 -22.67 11.65 -1.49
C ASP A 185 -22.78 10.20 -2.01
N GLY A 186 -22.16 9.25 -1.29
CA GLY A 186 -22.11 7.82 -1.65
C GLY A 186 -21.18 7.48 -2.81
N ARG A 187 -20.33 8.42 -3.25
CA ARG A 187 -19.28 8.18 -4.26
C ARG A 187 -17.92 8.12 -3.58
N PRO A 188 -17.09 7.10 -3.88
CA PRO A 188 -15.72 7.04 -3.36
C PRO A 188 -14.91 8.26 -3.76
N VAL A 189 -14.13 8.78 -2.81
CA VAL A 189 -13.10 9.80 -3.06
C VAL A 189 -11.72 9.22 -2.73
N LYS A 190 -10.66 9.88 -3.19
CA LYS A 190 -9.27 9.51 -2.90
C LYS A 190 -8.60 10.60 -2.10
N LEU A 191 -7.44 10.30 -1.52
CA LEU A 191 -6.58 11.37 -1.00
C LEU A 191 -6.04 12.20 -2.16
N ALA A 192 -6.06 13.51 -1.98
CA ALA A 192 -5.44 14.46 -2.89
C ALA A 192 -3.93 14.27 -2.91
N GLU A 193 -3.30 14.65 -4.03
CA GLU A 193 -1.86 14.48 -4.21
C GLU A 193 -1.06 15.21 -3.13
N GLY A 194 -0.03 14.57 -2.60
CA GLY A 194 0.80 15.08 -1.51
C GLY A 194 0.13 15.12 -0.13
N LYS A 195 -1.15 14.76 -0.01
CA LYS A 195 -1.87 14.70 1.27
C LYS A 195 -1.75 13.33 1.92
N ALA A 196 -1.71 13.34 3.25
CA ALA A 196 -1.75 12.15 4.07
C ALA A 196 -2.62 12.40 5.31
N ILE A 197 -3.21 11.33 5.83
CA ILE A 197 -3.90 11.32 7.12
C ILE A 197 -2.90 10.87 8.18
N ASP A 198 -2.68 11.67 9.22
CA ASP A 198 -1.86 11.24 10.35
C ASP A 198 -2.70 10.28 11.23
N VAL A 199 -2.19 9.09 11.47
CA VAL A 199 -2.84 8.04 12.28
C VAL A 199 -2.02 7.78 13.52
N GLU A 200 -2.68 7.84 14.68
CA GLU A 200 -2.16 7.43 15.97
C GLU A 200 -3.03 6.28 16.47
N LEU A 201 -2.60 5.05 16.24
CA LEU A 201 -3.34 3.85 16.60
C LEU A 201 -2.91 3.38 17.99
N ALA A 202 -3.79 3.53 18.97
CA ALA A 202 -3.62 2.96 20.30
C ALA A 202 -3.97 1.47 20.27
N SER A 203 -3.05 0.62 20.70
CA SER A 203 -3.24 -0.84 20.71
C SER A 203 -2.48 -1.50 21.86
N GLU A 204 -2.60 -2.82 21.97
CA GLU A 204 -1.85 -3.65 22.91
C GLU A 204 -0.99 -4.65 22.16
N ILE A 205 0.25 -4.81 22.61
CA ILE A 205 1.18 -5.83 22.11
C ILE A 205 1.65 -6.71 23.26
N LEU A 206 1.91 -7.99 22.96
CA LEU A 206 2.52 -8.91 23.91
C LEU A 206 4.03 -8.83 23.78
N LEU A 207 4.71 -8.55 24.90
CA LEU A 207 6.16 -8.44 24.96
C LEU A 207 6.71 -9.35 26.04
N PRO A 208 7.85 -10.02 25.82
CA PRO A 208 8.55 -10.66 26.93
C PRO A 208 8.97 -9.60 27.95
N GLY A 209 9.06 -9.98 29.22
CA GLY A 209 9.28 -9.03 30.32
C GLY A 209 10.52 -8.14 30.19
N HIS A 210 11.55 -8.59 29.44
CA HIS A 210 12.75 -7.82 29.16
C HIS A 210 12.55 -6.71 28.11
N GLU A 211 11.47 -6.74 27.32
CA GLU A 211 11.17 -5.74 26.29
C GLU A 211 10.18 -4.65 26.78
N LEU A 212 9.77 -4.67 28.04
CA LEU A 212 8.80 -3.68 28.57
C LEU A 212 9.32 -2.24 28.69
N PHE A 213 10.61 -2.00 28.50
CA PHE A 213 11.27 -0.73 28.83
C PHE A 213 11.77 0.04 27.61
N ALA A 214 11.79 -0.58 26.43
CA ALA A 214 11.97 0.11 25.15
C ALA A 214 10.99 -0.48 24.13
N PRO A 215 10.23 0.36 23.39
CA PRO A 215 9.31 -0.15 22.40
C PRO A 215 10.08 -0.92 21.32
N PRO A 216 9.58 -2.08 20.88
CA PRO A 216 10.11 -2.71 19.69
C PRO A 216 9.83 -1.79 18.49
N SER A 217 10.64 -1.94 17.45
CA SER A 217 10.39 -1.22 16.21
C SER A 217 9.59 -2.07 15.26
N PHE A 218 8.54 -1.48 14.77
CA PHE A 218 7.65 -2.01 13.77
C PHE A 218 7.80 -1.15 12.50
N ASN A 219 7.37 -1.68 11.38
CA ASN A 219 7.24 -0.94 10.13
C ASN A 219 5.77 -0.74 9.82
N VAL A 220 5.51 0.06 8.79
CA VAL A 220 4.21 0.38 8.26
C VAL A 220 4.10 -0.27 6.88
N TYR A 221 3.08 -1.10 6.71
CA TYR A 221 2.79 -1.76 5.44
C TYR A 221 1.41 -1.35 4.95
N PHE A 222 1.27 -1.24 3.63
CA PHE A 222 0.00 -1.05 2.95
C PHE A 222 -0.36 -2.31 2.16
N LEU A 223 -1.62 -2.71 2.22
CA LEU A 223 -2.10 -3.86 1.46
C LEU A 223 -2.41 -3.46 0.02
N ASP A 224 -1.50 -3.78 -0.90
CA ASP A 224 -1.75 -3.62 -2.33
C ASP A 224 -2.59 -4.79 -2.85
N THR A 225 -3.91 -4.58 -2.94
CA THR A 225 -4.85 -5.59 -3.42
C THR A 225 -4.76 -5.82 -4.93
N LEU A 226 -4.14 -4.91 -5.70
CA LEU A 226 -3.92 -5.10 -7.14
C LEU A 226 -2.66 -5.93 -7.38
N GLY A 227 -1.61 -5.66 -6.62
CA GLY A 227 -0.36 -6.41 -6.63
C GLY A 227 -0.38 -7.67 -5.77
N GLU A 228 -1.49 -7.96 -5.08
CA GLU A 228 -1.70 -9.10 -4.18
C GLU A 228 -0.57 -9.29 -3.16
N GLN A 229 -0.14 -8.19 -2.52
CA GLN A 229 0.98 -8.20 -1.58
C GLN A 229 0.90 -7.08 -0.54
N TRP A 230 1.55 -7.30 0.61
CA TRP A 230 1.90 -6.20 1.51
C TRP A 230 3.09 -5.44 0.96
N ARG A 231 3.02 -4.12 0.95
CA ARG A 231 4.12 -3.24 0.54
C ARG A 231 4.61 -2.44 1.73
N TYR A 232 5.89 -2.53 2.04
CA TYR A 232 6.55 -1.63 2.98
C TYR A 232 6.31 -0.16 2.56
N GLN A 233 5.96 0.69 3.52
CA GLN A 233 5.71 2.13 3.30
C GLN A 233 6.69 2.99 4.11
N ASP A 234 6.85 2.69 5.41
CA ASP A 234 7.65 3.51 6.31
C ASP A 234 8.01 2.76 7.61
N ILE A 235 8.79 3.38 8.47
CA ILE A 235 9.04 2.94 9.85
C ILE A 235 7.89 3.43 10.74
N ASN A 236 7.35 2.56 11.59
CA ASN A 236 6.33 2.96 12.55
C ASN A 236 6.99 3.71 13.73
N GLN A 237 6.49 4.91 14.05
CA GLN A 237 6.94 5.68 15.19
C GLN A 237 6.22 5.22 16.48
N MET A 238 6.48 3.99 16.89
CA MET A 238 5.87 3.37 18.08
C MET A 238 6.37 4.02 19.38
N ALA A 239 5.46 4.23 20.32
CA ALA A 239 5.79 4.58 21.71
C ALA A 239 4.91 3.84 22.70
N PHE A 240 5.40 3.62 23.92
CA PHE A 240 4.56 3.08 25.00
C PHE A 240 3.56 4.13 25.51
N LEU A 241 2.37 3.67 25.87
CA LEU A 241 1.37 4.46 26.56
C LEU A 241 1.40 4.14 28.07
N GLY A 242 1.80 5.12 28.87
CA GLY A 242 1.90 5.01 30.34
C GLY A 242 3.19 4.34 30.83
N ASP A 243 3.33 4.20 32.15
CA ASP A 243 4.53 3.62 32.77
C ASP A 243 4.52 2.08 32.72
N PRO A 244 5.68 1.41 32.61
CA PRO A 244 5.76 -0.05 32.61
C PRO A 244 5.34 -0.62 33.97
N VAL A 245 4.42 -1.57 33.97
CA VAL A 245 4.05 -2.31 35.18
C VAL A 245 5.07 -3.43 35.37
N VAL A 246 6.08 -3.17 36.20
CA VAL A 246 7.13 -4.15 36.50
C VAL A 246 6.70 -5.04 37.68
N PRO A 247 6.74 -6.38 37.55
CA PRO A 247 6.67 -7.25 38.71
C PRO A 247 7.85 -6.98 39.65
N LYS A 248 7.61 -6.68 40.93
CA LYS A 248 8.67 -6.38 41.91
C LYS A 248 9.65 -7.56 42.07
N GLY A 249 10.96 -7.30 41.95
CA GLY A 249 12.08 -8.24 42.16
C GLY A 249 13.37 -7.53 42.62
N GLU A 250 14.39 -8.30 43.04
CA GLU A 250 15.60 -7.86 43.78
C GLU A 250 16.56 -6.91 43.02
N ALA A 251 17.29 -6.07 43.77
CA ALA A 251 18.05 -4.91 43.27
C ALA A 251 19.24 -5.21 42.33
N ASP A 252 19.89 -6.37 42.45
CA ASP A 252 21.02 -6.74 41.56
C ASP A 252 20.54 -7.10 40.14
N ALA A 253 19.32 -7.63 40.01
CA ALA A 253 18.69 -7.88 38.72
C ALA A 253 18.31 -6.59 37.97
N GLU A 254 18.30 -5.42 38.64
CA GLU A 254 17.94 -4.13 38.05
C GLU A 254 19.12 -3.51 37.26
N ALA A 255 20.37 -3.74 37.68
CA ALA A 255 21.57 -3.17 37.05
C ALA A 255 21.91 -3.87 35.72
N ASP A 256 21.99 -5.21 35.73
CA ASP A 256 22.24 -6.01 34.52
C ASP A 256 21.13 -5.83 33.48
N LYS A 257 19.89 -5.68 33.96
CA LYS A 257 18.73 -5.33 33.13
C LYS A 257 18.86 -3.95 32.51
N THR A 258 19.37 -2.96 33.24
CA THR A 258 19.61 -1.61 32.70
C THR A 258 20.65 -1.64 31.58
N GLU A 259 21.71 -2.43 31.73
CA GLU A 259 22.73 -2.60 30.69
C GLU A 259 22.17 -3.26 29.42
N LEU A 260 21.40 -4.36 29.58
CA LEU A 260 20.72 -5.00 28.45
C LEU A 260 19.81 -4.01 27.72
N LEU A 261 18.98 -3.26 28.46
CA LEU A 261 18.04 -2.30 27.88
C LEU A 261 18.76 -1.19 27.11
N ASN A 262 19.88 -0.69 27.62
CA ASN A 262 20.69 0.28 26.90
C ASN A 262 21.27 -0.32 25.61
N ALA A 263 21.79 -1.55 25.66
CA ALA A 263 22.32 -2.24 24.49
C ALA A 263 21.25 -2.48 23.41
N LEU A 264 20.04 -2.91 23.81
CA LEU A 264 18.91 -3.09 22.90
C LEU A 264 18.47 -1.77 22.27
N LYS A 265 18.42 -0.69 23.07
CA LYS A 265 18.13 0.66 22.58
C LYS A 265 19.16 1.15 21.58
N GLU A 266 20.44 0.86 21.78
CA GLU A 266 21.51 1.21 20.83
C GLU A 266 21.41 0.45 19.51
N ILE A 267 21.13 -0.86 19.55
CA ILE A 267 20.87 -1.67 18.34
C ILE A 267 19.73 -1.03 17.55
N GLU A 268 18.65 -0.66 18.24
CA GLU A 268 17.48 -0.06 17.62
C GLU A 268 17.77 1.31 17.02
N GLN A 269 18.49 2.18 17.74
CA GLN A 269 18.88 3.48 17.22
C GLN A 269 19.77 3.36 15.98
N ARG A 270 20.71 2.39 15.96
CA ARG A 270 21.52 2.12 14.76
C ARG A 270 20.65 1.67 13.59
N LYS A 271 19.66 0.81 13.82
CA LYS A 271 18.71 0.36 12.80
C LYS A 271 17.95 1.54 12.21
N VAL A 272 17.29 2.35 13.04
CA VAL A 272 16.54 3.54 12.60
C VAL A 272 17.41 4.51 11.82
N ASN A 273 18.65 4.77 12.27
CA ASN A 273 19.58 5.65 11.58
C ASN A 273 19.97 5.11 10.18
N ARG A 274 20.21 3.80 10.06
CA ARG A 274 20.51 3.16 8.77
C ARG A 274 19.31 3.20 7.83
N LEU A 275 18.12 2.85 8.32
CA LEU A 275 16.88 2.90 7.53
C LEU A 275 16.61 4.33 7.02
N SER A 276 16.77 5.35 7.87
CA SER A 276 16.63 6.75 7.47
C SER A 276 17.69 7.15 6.43
N SER A 277 18.95 6.71 6.58
CA SER A 277 20.01 6.98 5.60
C SER A 277 19.70 6.36 4.23
N VAL A 278 19.16 5.14 4.20
CA VAL A 278 18.78 4.43 2.96
C VAL A 278 17.57 5.09 2.31
N ALA A 279 16.54 5.42 3.09
CA ALA A 279 15.35 6.11 2.58
C ALA A 279 15.70 7.44 1.90
N ASN A 280 16.69 8.16 2.44
CA ASN A 280 17.17 9.44 1.91
C ASN A 280 18.18 9.31 0.76
N SER A 281 18.86 8.17 0.58
CA SER A 281 19.83 7.99 -0.51
C SER A 281 19.17 7.68 -1.85
N ILE A 282 17.95 7.12 -1.84
CA ILE A 282 17.21 6.74 -3.05
C ILE A 282 16.09 7.75 -3.34
N PRO A 283 16.27 8.67 -4.31
CA PRO A 283 15.33 9.76 -4.56
C PRO A 283 13.95 9.25 -4.99
N LYS A 284 12.88 9.87 -4.48
CA LYS A 284 11.50 9.55 -4.87
C LYS A 284 11.23 10.06 -6.29
N PRO A 285 10.77 9.22 -7.24
CA PRO A 285 10.35 9.68 -8.55
C PRO A 285 9.23 10.73 -8.43
N VAL A 286 9.28 11.76 -9.26
CA VAL A 286 8.24 12.79 -9.36
C VAL A 286 7.14 12.29 -10.28
N LYS A 287 5.88 12.35 -9.83
CA LYS A 287 4.74 11.91 -10.62
C LYS A 287 4.45 12.92 -11.73
N PRO A 288 4.28 12.50 -12.99
CA PRO A 288 3.98 13.44 -14.06
C PRO A 288 2.59 14.05 -13.89
N LEU A 289 2.46 15.36 -14.12
CA LEU A 289 1.18 16.06 -14.07
C LEU A 289 0.32 15.69 -15.29
N ARG A 290 -0.94 15.29 -15.05
CA ARG A 290 -1.87 14.96 -16.14
C ARG A 290 -2.33 16.25 -16.87
N PRO A 291 -2.12 16.35 -18.20
CA PRO A 291 -2.55 17.53 -18.95
C PRO A 291 -4.07 17.64 -18.97
N GLU A 292 -4.58 18.88 -19.01
CA GLU A 292 -6.01 19.18 -19.21
C GLU A 292 -6.25 20.03 -20.45
N PRO A 293 -7.40 19.85 -21.12
CA PRO A 293 -7.80 20.71 -22.22
C PRO A 293 -8.30 22.06 -21.67
N ALA A 294 -7.93 23.14 -22.35
CA ALA A 294 -8.45 24.47 -22.05
C ALA A 294 -9.95 24.58 -22.36
N SER A 295 -10.68 25.26 -21.48
CA SER A 295 -12.10 25.56 -21.67
C SER A 295 -12.27 26.86 -22.47
N PRO A 296 -13.02 26.85 -23.59
CA PRO A 296 -13.19 28.04 -24.43
C PRO A 296 -13.97 29.17 -23.73
N GLU A 297 -14.65 28.88 -22.63
CA GLU A 297 -15.49 29.85 -21.91
C GLU A 297 -14.75 30.54 -20.75
N ARG A 298 -13.51 30.12 -20.43
CA ARG A 298 -12.76 30.65 -19.29
C ARG A 298 -11.57 31.50 -19.73
N PRO A 299 -11.30 32.64 -19.05
CA PRO A 299 -10.13 33.45 -19.37
C PRO A 299 -8.82 32.72 -19.10
N THR A 300 -7.84 32.94 -19.97
CA THR A 300 -6.50 32.38 -19.87
C THR A 300 -5.43 33.46 -19.85
N LEU A 301 -4.32 33.16 -19.20
CA LEU A 301 -3.13 33.99 -19.01
C LEU A 301 -1.89 33.24 -19.53
N GLU A 302 -0.91 33.97 -20.06
CA GLU A 302 0.40 33.42 -20.37
C GLU A 302 1.38 33.79 -19.24
N LEU A 303 2.05 32.80 -18.66
CA LEU A 303 3.07 32.98 -17.61
C LEU A 303 4.38 32.33 -18.06
N ASN A 304 5.50 32.99 -17.78
CA ASN A 304 6.82 32.47 -18.06
C ASN A 304 7.64 32.31 -16.77
N PHE A 305 8.00 31.09 -16.42
CA PHE A 305 8.78 30.76 -15.23
C PHE A 305 10.29 30.64 -15.54
N LEU A 306 10.69 30.59 -16.81
CA LEU A 306 12.09 30.38 -17.21
C LEU A 306 12.93 31.66 -17.27
N ASP A 307 12.31 32.84 -17.28
CA ASP A 307 12.98 34.13 -17.42
C ASP A 307 13.10 34.92 -16.09
N GLY A 308 12.69 34.29 -14.98
CA GLY A 308 12.64 34.92 -13.66
C GLY A 308 11.68 36.11 -13.60
N SER A 309 10.65 36.13 -14.46
CA SER A 309 9.60 37.15 -14.45
C SER A 309 8.59 36.91 -13.33
N VAL A 310 8.35 35.65 -12.96
CA VAL A 310 7.43 35.25 -11.88
C VAL A 310 8.22 34.79 -10.66
N ALA A 311 7.92 35.36 -9.50
CA ALA A 311 8.45 34.85 -8.23
C ALA A 311 7.62 33.64 -7.77
N ILE A 312 8.30 32.53 -7.49
CA ILE A 312 7.67 31.29 -7.03
C ILE A 312 7.83 31.23 -5.51
N GLU A 313 6.72 31.23 -4.79
CA GLU A 313 6.70 30.97 -3.35
C GLU A 313 6.58 29.46 -3.13
N ASP A 314 7.70 28.84 -2.78
CA ASP A 314 7.79 27.39 -2.59
C ASP A 314 7.36 27.01 -1.17
N THR A 315 6.25 26.27 -1.06
CA THR A 315 5.74 25.74 0.21
C THR A 315 6.09 24.27 0.42
N GLU A 316 6.79 23.64 -0.52
CA GLU A 316 7.08 22.19 -0.57
C GLU A 316 8.59 21.89 -0.61
N GLY A 317 9.41 22.82 -0.12
CA GLY A 317 10.84 22.58 0.12
C GLY A 317 11.71 22.54 -1.14
N GLY A 318 11.29 23.18 -2.23
CA GLY A 318 12.06 23.27 -3.49
C GLY A 318 11.46 22.47 -4.64
N GLU A 319 10.37 21.73 -4.41
CA GLU A 319 9.74 20.88 -5.43
C GLU A 319 8.85 21.70 -6.38
N THR A 320 8.13 22.71 -5.87
CA THR A 320 7.21 23.51 -6.68
C THR A 320 7.92 24.27 -7.79
N GLU A 321 9.10 24.84 -7.51
CA GLU A 321 9.89 25.54 -8.54
C GLU A 321 10.35 24.57 -9.63
N LYS A 322 10.84 23.38 -9.25
CA LYS A 322 11.26 22.36 -10.22
C LYS A 322 10.08 21.90 -11.06
N GLU A 323 8.94 21.63 -10.45
CA GLU A 323 7.72 21.19 -11.11
C GLU A 323 7.24 22.21 -12.16
N LEU A 324 7.14 23.49 -11.80
CA LEU A 324 6.71 24.55 -12.71
C LEU A 324 7.66 24.76 -13.88
N GLN A 325 8.97 24.74 -13.61
CA GLN A 325 9.99 24.82 -14.68
C GLN A 325 9.92 23.60 -15.59
N GLN A 326 9.79 22.40 -15.03
CA GLN A 326 9.67 21.16 -15.79
C GLN A 326 8.39 21.18 -16.64
N LEU A 327 7.25 21.59 -16.08
CA LEU A 327 5.98 21.70 -16.78
C LEU A 327 6.09 22.60 -18.02
N GLN A 328 6.71 23.77 -17.87
CA GLN A 328 6.86 24.72 -18.96
C GLN A 328 7.87 24.26 -20.02
N GLN A 329 8.93 23.55 -19.62
CA GLN A 329 9.88 22.94 -20.56
C GLN A 329 9.28 21.74 -21.31
N MET A 330 8.40 20.98 -20.67
CA MET A 330 7.85 19.74 -21.21
C MET A 330 6.69 19.97 -22.17
N TYR A 331 5.85 20.97 -21.89
CA TYR A 331 4.65 21.26 -22.65
C TYR A 331 4.73 22.68 -23.24
N GLU A 332 5.30 22.76 -24.44
CA GLU A 332 5.29 23.99 -25.24
C GLU A 332 3.83 24.43 -25.45
N GLY A 333 3.51 25.66 -25.04
CA GLY A 333 2.15 26.22 -25.16
C GLY A 333 1.24 26.03 -23.94
N VAL A 334 1.77 25.65 -22.77
CA VAL A 334 1.00 25.73 -21.51
C VAL A 334 0.54 27.17 -21.27
N ILE A 335 -0.74 27.30 -21.00
CA ILE A 335 -1.38 28.54 -20.57
C ILE A 335 -2.09 28.32 -19.24
N TRP A 336 -2.39 29.40 -18.57
CA TRP A 336 -2.93 29.40 -17.22
C TRP A 336 -4.38 29.86 -17.23
N GLN A 337 -5.30 28.94 -17.00
CA GLN A 337 -6.72 29.23 -17.02
C GLN A 337 -7.21 29.59 -15.63
N ILE A 338 -8.01 30.66 -15.51
CA ILE A 338 -8.62 31.05 -14.25
C ILE A 338 -9.67 30.00 -13.86
N THR A 339 -9.56 29.47 -12.65
CA THR A 339 -10.49 28.46 -12.13
C THR A 339 -11.82 29.07 -11.71
N GLU A 340 -12.85 28.24 -11.60
CA GLU A 340 -14.22 28.70 -11.27
C GLU A 340 -14.35 29.16 -9.82
N ASP A 341 -13.57 28.56 -8.93
CA ASP A 341 -13.47 28.86 -7.50
C ASP A 341 -12.48 30.01 -7.20
N SER A 342 -12.00 30.71 -8.24
CA SER A 342 -11.16 31.90 -8.09
C SER A 342 -11.96 33.03 -7.42
N PRO A 343 -11.33 33.84 -6.54
CA PRO A 343 -11.96 35.05 -6.01
C PRO A 343 -12.50 35.97 -7.11
N ALA A 344 -13.59 36.68 -6.83
CA ALA A 344 -14.17 37.63 -7.78
C ALA A 344 -13.15 38.70 -8.18
N TYR A 345 -13.00 38.93 -9.48
CA TYR A 345 -12.04 39.87 -10.03
C TYR A 345 -12.69 40.82 -11.03
N ASP A 346 -12.10 42.00 -11.18
CA ASP A 346 -12.48 42.96 -12.21
C ASP A 346 -11.67 42.69 -13.49
N PRO A 347 -12.31 42.38 -14.63
CA PRO A 347 -11.60 42.17 -15.90
C PRO A 347 -10.73 43.35 -16.35
N ARG A 348 -11.00 44.57 -15.86
CA ARG A 348 -10.18 45.75 -16.15
C ARG A 348 -8.77 45.66 -15.54
N ALA A 349 -8.60 44.85 -14.50
CA ALA A 349 -7.33 44.66 -13.80
C ALA A 349 -6.23 44.06 -14.69
N PHE A 350 -6.59 43.37 -15.77
CA PHE A 350 -5.63 42.80 -16.72
C PHE A 350 -5.08 43.81 -17.73
N GLY A 351 -5.65 45.02 -17.81
CA GLY A 351 -5.09 46.14 -18.57
C GLY A 351 -4.10 46.99 -17.77
N VAL A 352 -3.79 46.59 -16.53
CA VAL A 352 -2.88 47.28 -15.62
C VAL A 352 -1.48 46.68 -15.75
N GLU A 353 -0.44 47.52 -15.75
CA GLU A 353 0.94 47.06 -15.61
C GLU A 353 1.20 46.72 -14.14
N TRP A 354 1.55 45.46 -13.87
CA TRP A 354 1.86 45.00 -12.53
C TRP A 354 3.37 45.13 -12.25
N GLU A 355 3.75 45.36 -11.00
CA GLU A 355 5.17 45.52 -10.59
C GLU A 355 5.80 44.21 -10.10
N SER A 356 4.99 43.28 -9.60
CA SER A 356 5.46 41.94 -9.25
C SER A 356 4.35 40.90 -9.46
N VAL A 357 4.77 39.71 -9.83
CA VAL A 357 3.92 38.53 -10.02
C VAL A 357 4.46 37.45 -9.11
N ARG A 358 3.59 36.92 -8.27
CA ARG A 358 3.91 35.81 -7.37
C ARG A 358 2.96 34.66 -7.61
N ILE A 359 3.49 33.45 -7.65
CA ILE A 359 2.70 32.24 -7.75
C ILE A 359 3.05 31.33 -6.58
N ARG A 360 2.04 30.75 -5.96
CA ARG A 360 2.20 29.74 -4.92
C ARG A 360 1.30 28.54 -5.19
N PRO A 361 1.73 27.32 -4.91
CA PRO A 361 0.92 26.14 -5.14
C PRO A 361 -0.25 26.14 -4.13
N VAL A 362 -1.42 25.73 -4.59
CA VAL A 362 -2.59 25.48 -3.72
C VAL A 362 -2.72 23.98 -3.49
N ASN A 363 -2.52 23.20 -4.55
CA ASN A 363 -2.49 21.74 -4.55
C ASN A 363 -1.59 21.26 -5.71
N GLY A 364 -1.57 19.96 -5.99
CA GLY A 364 -0.78 19.38 -7.09
C GLY A 364 -1.20 19.77 -8.52
N ARG A 365 -2.06 20.79 -8.69
CA ARG A 365 -2.56 21.26 -9.99
C ARG A 365 -2.84 22.76 -10.04
N ASP A 366 -3.49 23.28 -9.00
CA ASP A 366 -3.97 24.65 -8.95
C ASP A 366 -3.00 25.54 -8.18
N TYR A 367 -2.92 26.79 -8.60
CA TYR A 367 -1.98 27.76 -8.08
C TYR A 367 -2.70 29.07 -7.78
N GLU A 368 -2.26 29.74 -6.73
CA GLU A 368 -2.70 31.09 -6.43
C GLU A 368 -1.71 32.06 -7.05
N LEU A 369 -2.21 32.87 -7.98
CA LEU A 369 -1.47 33.91 -8.69
C LEU A 369 -1.80 35.27 -8.07
N ALA A 370 -0.80 35.91 -7.48
CA ALA A 370 -0.87 37.25 -6.94
C ALA A 370 -0.18 38.25 -7.87
N LEU A 371 -0.96 39.17 -8.45
CA LEU A 371 -0.48 40.33 -9.19
C LEU A 371 -0.43 41.54 -8.24
N VAL A 372 0.71 42.20 -8.12
CA VAL A 372 0.91 43.28 -7.14
C VAL A 372 1.37 44.57 -7.81
N HIS A 373 0.67 45.66 -7.48
CA HIS A 373 0.97 47.05 -7.83
C HIS A 373 0.96 47.87 -6.51
N PRO A 374 1.64 49.02 -6.40
CA PRO A 374 1.77 49.72 -5.11
C PRO A 374 0.44 50.14 -4.45
N GLN A 375 -0.61 50.34 -5.25
CA GLN A 375 -1.93 50.77 -4.77
C GLN A 375 -2.99 49.67 -4.81
N ASN A 376 -2.74 48.54 -5.46
CA ASN A 376 -3.73 47.47 -5.67
C ASN A 376 -3.05 46.10 -5.79
N SER A 377 -3.74 45.04 -5.37
CA SER A 377 -3.32 43.66 -5.60
C SER A 377 -4.49 42.84 -6.13
N LEU A 378 -4.23 41.92 -7.05
CA LEU A 378 -5.21 40.96 -7.55
C LEU A 378 -4.74 39.54 -7.25
N THR A 379 -5.61 38.74 -6.65
CA THR A 379 -5.37 37.33 -6.38
C THR A 379 -6.33 36.49 -7.21
N LEU A 380 -5.79 35.56 -7.99
CA LEU A 380 -6.52 34.63 -8.85
C LEU A 380 -6.13 33.20 -8.52
N LYS A 381 -7.04 32.26 -8.73
CA LYS A 381 -6.70 30.84 -8.80
C LYS A 381 -6.60 30.40 -10.25
N VAL A 382 -5.51 29.72 -10.60
CA VAL A 382 -5.19 29.34 -11.98
C VAL A 382 -4.67 27.91 -12.06
N SER A 383 -4.96 27.24 -13.18
CA SER A 383 -4.44 25.88 -13.47
C SER A 383 -3.81 25.84 -14.86
N PRO A 384 -2.78 25.01 -15.08
CA PRO A 384 -2.18 24.84 -16.39
C PRO A 384 -3.07 24.01 -17.31
N VAL A 385 -3.32 24.52 -18.51
CA VAL A 385 -4.14 23.87 -19.55
C VAL A 385 -3.49 24.00 -20.92
N LEU A 386 -3.96 23.18 -21.87
CA LEU A 386 -3.45 23.14 -23.24
C LEU A 386 -4.59 23.14 -24.27
N TYR A 387 -4.32 23.68 -25.46
CA TYR A 387 -5.28 23.67 -26.58
C TYR A 387 -4.97 22.56 -27.59
N GLY A 388 -6.03 22.03 -28.22
CA GLY A 388 -5.98 21.33 -29.50
C GLY A 388 -4.90 20.25 -29.65
N GLU A 389 -4.04 20.40 -30.67
CA GLU A 389 -2.97 19.43 -30.97
C GLU A 389 -1.94 19.33 -29.83
N ASP A 390 -1.69 20.41 -29.09
CA ASP A 390 -0.70 20.43 -28.02
C ASP A 390 -1.19 19.69 -26.77
N TYR A 391 -2.50 19.77 -26.48
CA TYR A 391 -3.12 18.89 -25.48
C TYR A 391 -2.97 17.40 -25.86
N GLN A 392 -3.21 17.04 -27.13
CA GLN A 392 -3.08 15.64 -27.55
C GLN A 392 -1.62 15.15 -27.51
N LYS A 393 -0.65 15.99 -27.90
CA LYS A 393 0.78 15.68 -27.78
C LYS A 393 1.17 15.49 -26.31
N ALA A 394 0.72 16.39 -25.45
CA ALA A 394 0.97 16.32 -24.02
C ALA A 394 0.37 15.06 -23.39
N LEU A 395 -0.85 14.67 -23.78
CA LEU A 395 -1.50 13.46 -23.29
C LEU A 395 -0.74 12.19 -23.70
N ASN A 396 -0.25 12.14 -24.94
CA ASN A 396 0.59 11.03 -25.40
C ASN A 396 1.91 10.97 -24.61
N ARG A 397 2.57 12.12 -24.39
CA ARG A 397 3.80 12.20 -23.61
C ARG A 397 3.59 11.81 -22.15
N TYR A 398 2.53 12.33 -21.52
CA TYR A 398 2.09 11.95 -20.19
C TYR A 398 1.93 10.44 -20.06
N SER A 399 1.33 9.76 -21.04
CA SER A 399 1.19 8.29 -20.99
C SER A 399 2.54 7.55 -20.95
N MET A 400 3.55 8.05 -21.67
CA MET A 400 4.90 7.48 -21.67
C MET A 400 5.64 7.78 -20.36
N GLU A 401 5.52 9.00 -19.85
CA GLU A 401 6.12 9.42 -18.58
C GLU A 401 5.48 8.72 -17.38
N LEU A 402 4.17 8.50 -17.41
CA LEU A 402 3.47 7.73 -16.39
C LEU A 402 4.01 6.30 -16.34
N GLN A 403 4.23 5.67 -17.49
CA GLN A 403 4.84 4.34 -17.55
C GLN A 403 6.28 4.34 -17.02
N ALA A 404 7.07 5.36 -17.36
CA ALA A 404 8.45 5.49 -16.84
C ALA A 404 8.47 5.75 -15.33
N TYR A 405 7.54 6.56 -14.83
CA TYR A 405 7.34 6.83 -13.41
C TYR A 405 6.95 5.56 -12.64
N GLU A 406 5.99 4.79 -13.15
CA GLU A 406 5.59 3.50 -12.56
C GLU A 406 6.77 2.51 -12.52
N ALA A 407 7.57 2.45 -13.58
CA ALA A 407 8.78 1.63 -13.61
C ALA A 407 9.82 2.09 -12.57
N ALA A 408 10.11 3.39 -12.50
CA ALA A 408 11.04 3.97 -11.54
C ALA A 408 10.57 3.82 -10.09
N LEU A 409 9.26 3.91 -9.84
CA LEU A 409 8.68 3.62 -8.52
C LEU A 409 8.91 2.17 -8.12
N ASN A 410 8.66 1.22 -9.03
CA ASN A 410 8.86 -0.20 -8.77
C ASN A 410 10.34 -0.52 -8.55
N GLU A 411 11.25 0.06 -9.33
CA GLU A 411 12.69 -0.11 -9.15
C GLU A 411 13.17 0.45 -7.80
N ARG A 412 12.72 1.66 -7.44
CA ARG A 412 13.02 2.26 -6.14
C ARG A 412 12.47 1.40 -5.00
N ALA A 413 11.24 0.90 -5.13
CA ALA A 413 10.63 0.04 -4.12
C ALA A 413 11.47 -1.23 -3.91
N ALA A 414 11.91 -1.87 -4.99
CA ALA A 414 12.77 -3.05 -4.93
C ALA A 414 14.14 -2.76 -4.28
N GLN A 415 14.79 -1.66 -4.64
CA GLN A 415 16.08 -1.27 -4.05
C GLN A 415 15.97 -0.96 -2.55
N LEU A 416 14.95 -0.19 -2.16
CA LEU A 416 14.69 0.09 -0.75
C LEU A 416 14.41 -1.20 0.03
N GLU A 417 13.59 -2.08 -0.54
CA GLU A 417 13.20 -3.33 0.08
C GLU A 417 14.40 -4.26 0.34
N GLU A 418 15.33 -4.38 -0.61
CA GLU A 418 16.56 -5.16 -0.44
C GLU A 418 17.42 -4.63 0.74
N GLU A 419 17.71 -3.33 0.74
CA GLU A 419 18.54 -2.67 1.76
C GLU A 419 17.87 -2.70 3.15
N ILE A 420 16.56 -2.46 3.23
CA ILE A 420 15.78 -2.51 4.47
C ILE A 420 15.82 -3.92 5.05
N THR A 421 15.62 -4.94 4.22
CA THR A 421 15.61 -6.35 4.64
C THR A 421 16.96 -6.78 5.19
N GLU A 422 18.06 -6.35 4.57
CA GLU A 422 19.40 -6.59 5.10
C GLU A 422 19.58 -5.93 6.48
N ILE A 423 19.20 -4.65 6.61
CA ILE A 423 19.29 -3.91 7.86
C ILE A 423 18.50 -4.59 8.98
N GLU A 424 17.27 -5.02 8.69
CA GLU A 424 16.40 -5.71 9.64
C GLU A 424 16.96 -7.06 10.05
N THR A 425 17.45 -7.85 9.09
CA THR A 425 18.04 -9.17 9.35
C THR A 425 19.24 -9.06 10.28
N ILE A 426 20.12 -8.08 10.04
CA ILE A 426 21.30 -7.83 10.89
C ILE A 426 20.85 -7.39 12.29
N ALA A 427 19.93 -6.43 12.40
CA ALA A 427 19.47 -5.93 13.70
C ALA A 427 18.74 -7.00 14.52
N ALA A 428 17.93 -7.85 13.86
CA ALA A 428 17.26 -8.98 14.49
C ALA A 428 18.26 -10.00 15.02
N ALA A 429 19.31 -10.33 14.25
CA ALA A 429 20.36 -11.23 14.68
C ALA A 429 21.17 -10.68 15.87
N GLU A 430 21.55 -9.39 15.84
CA GLU A 430 22.22 -8.73 16.96
C GLU A 430 21.38 -8.75 18.24
N ARG A 431 20.09 -8.41 18.11
CA ARG A 431 19.11 -8.44 19.20
C ARG A 431 19.01 -9.85 19.80
N GLN A 432 18.77 -10.85 18.95
CA GLN A 432 18.62 -12.24 19.38
C GLN A 432 19.87 -12.73 20.12
N ALA A 433 21.06 -12.39 19.63
CA ALA A 433 22.31 -12.72 20.30
C ALA A 433 22.39 -12.11 21.71
N ARG A 434 22.06 -10.82 21.86
CA ARG A 434 22.05 -10.13 23.18
C ARG A 434 21.05 -10.74 24.16
N LEU A 435 19.85 -11.03 23.69
CA LEU A 435 18.81 -11.66 24.52
C LEU A 435 19.24 -13.06 24.98
N SER A 436 19.74 -13.88 24.06
CA SER A 436 20.20 -15.24 24.38
C SER A 436 21.35 -15.26 25.39
N ALA A 437 22.27 -14.29 25.33
CA ALA A 437 23.36 -14.15 26.30
C ALA A 437 22.82 -13.80 27.70
N TYR A 438 21.91 -12.84 27.78
CA TYR A 438 21.29 -12.45 29.05
C TYR A 438 20.46 -13.57 29.68
N GLU A 439 19.69 -14.31 28.88
CA GLU A 439 18.89 -15.45 29.36
C GLU A 439 19.72 -16.60 29.90
N GLN A 440 20.90 -16.86 29.32
CA GLN A 440 21.86 -17.85 29.83
C GLN A 440 22.36 -17.48 31.23
N GLU A 441 22.50 -16.18 31.51
CA GLU A 441 23.01 -15.65 32.77
C GLU A 441 21.91 -15.49 33.84
N ASN A 442 20.67 -15.17 33.44
CA ASN A 442 19.59 -14.75 34.35
C ASN A 442 18.34 -15.67 34.39
N LYS A 443 18.57 -16.99 34.41
CA LYS A 443 17.56 -18.08 34.36
C LYS A 443 16.19 -17.72 34.95
N GLY A 444 15.21 -17.47 34.08
CA GLY A 444 13.78 -17.59 34.39
C GLY A 444 13.04 -16.32 34.81
N ALA A 445 13.67 -15.13 34.84
CA ALA A 445 12.96 -13.91 35.20
C ALA A 445 12.09 -13.31 34.05
N MET A 446 12.40 -13.61 32.79
CA MET A 446 11.93 -12.80 31.63
C MET A 446 11.07 -13.52 30.58
N ALA A 447 10.74 -14.80 30.78
CA ALA A 447 10.02 -15.61 29.77
C ALA A 447 8.50 -15.37 29.72
N GLN A 448 7.94 -14.60 30.66
CA GLN A 448 6.50 -14.30 30.63
C GLN A 448 6.23 -13.17 29.63
N LEU A 449 5.27 -13.42 28.73
CA LEU A 449 4.69 -12.37 27.88
C LEU A 449 3.75 -11.51 28.72
N LEU A 450 3.93 -10.20 28.60
CA LEU A 450 3.19 -9.18 29.31
C LEU A 450 2.55 -8.23 28.27
N SER A 451 1.27 -7.94 28.44
CA SER A 451 0.59 -6.96 27.57
C SER A 451 1.13 -5.56 27.86
N ARG A 452 1.40 -4.81 26.80
CA ARG A 452 1.86 -3.43 26.85
C ARG A 452 1.05 -2.57 25.89
N LYS A 453 0.47 -1.49 26.42
CA LYS A 453 -0.19 -0.48 25.60
C LYS A 453 0.84 0.34 24.83
N VAL A 454 0.58 0.51 23.55
CA VAL A 454 1.41 1.28 22.63
C VAL A 454 0.54 2.26 21.84
N VAL A 455 1.19 3.29 21.30
CA VAL A 455 0.65 4.11 20.22
C VAL A 455 1.55 3.94 19.01
N ASN A 456 0.99 3.45 17.92
CA ASN A 456 1.62 3.40 16.61
C ASN A 456 1.34 4.71 15.89
N ARG A 457 2.35 5.29 15.23
CA ARG A 457 2.21 6.59 14.54
C ARG A 457 2.76 6.50 13.13
N PHE A 458 1.92 6.81 12.16
CA PHE A 458 2.27 6.78 10.74
C PHE A 458 1.38 7.73 9.93
N ARG A 459 1.76 7.94 8.67
CA ARG A 459 1.04 8.77 7.70
C ARG A 459 0.44 7.89 6.62
N ALA A 460 -0.89 7.85 6.54
CA ALA A 460 -1.61 7.17 5.48
C ALA A 460 -1.78 8.10 4.27
N ASP A 461 -0.97 7.91 3.24
CA ASP A 461 -1.04 8.68 1.98
C ASP A 461 -2.00 8.06 0.94
N LYS A 462 -2.65 6.96 1.31
CA LYS A 462 -3.67 6.23 0.53
C LYS A 462 -4.80 5.75 1.43
N LEU A 463 -5.99 5.66 0.85
CA LEU A 463 -7.12 4.96 1.47
C LEU A 463 -6.99 3.46 1.21
N GLY A 464 -7.30 2.64 2.20
CA GLY A 464 -7.15 1.18 2.18
C GLY A 464 -6.74 0.62 3.53
N VAL A 465 -6.11 -0.55 3.52
CA VAL A 465 -5.67 -1.27 4.72
C VAL A 465 -4.19 -1.00 5.01
N TRP A 466 -3.92 -0.55 6.22
CA TRP A 466 -2.59 -0.26 6.76
C TRP A 466 -2.31 -1.16 7.96
N ASN A 467 -1.08 -1.66 8.07
CA ASN A 467 -0.65 -2.55 9.13
C ASN A 467 0.66 -2.06 9.74
N CYS A 468 0.69 -1.90 11.06
CA CYS A 468 1.93 -1.71 11.80
C CYS A 468 2.45 -3.08 12.16
N SER A 469 3.50 -3.59 11.51
CA SER A 469 3.98 -4.95 11.71
C SER A 469 5.50 -5.09 11.68
N GLN A 470 6.00 -6.22 12.17
CA GLN A 470 7.37 -6.67 11.97
C GLN A 470 7.38 -8.00 11.19
N PRO A 471 8.38 -8.27 10.35
CA PRO A 471 8.57 -9.60 9.76
C PRO A 471 8.97 -10.61 10.84
N ALA A 472 8.15 -11.63 11.06
CA ALA A 472 8.50 -12.80 11.83
C ALA A 472 9.13 -13.87 10.93
N VAL A 473 10.01 -14.70 11.52
CA VAL A 473 10.61 -15.84 10.83
C VAL A 473 9.50 -16.79 10.38
N ASN A 474 9.50 -17.12 9.08
CA ASN A 474 8.55 -18.06 8.52
C ASN A 474 8.61 -19.42 9.24
N LEU A 475 7.43 -20.00 9.49
CA LEU A 475 7.32 -21.41 9.86
C LEU A 475 7.97 -22.25 8.75
N PRO A 476 8.98 -23.10 9.04
CA PRO A 476 9.52 -24.01 8.04
C PRO A 476 8.41 -24.87 7.42
N ARG A 477 8.51 -25.11 6.10
CA ARG A 477 7.55 -25.97 5.38
C ARG A 477 7.63 -27.40 5.93
N GLY A 478 6.53 -27.92 6.47
CA GLY A 478 6.43 -29.25 7.10
C GLY A 478 5.78 -30.38 6.28
N GLN A 479 4.87 -31.15 6.90
CA GLN A 479 4.13 -32.28 6.26
C GLN A 479 2.61 -32.04 6.14
N ARG A 480 1.94 -32.77 5.24
CA ARG A 480 0.47 -32.72 5.04
C ARG A 480 -0.26 -33.13 6.32
N LEU A 481 -1.18 -32.29 6.80
CA LEU A 481 -2.01 -32.61 7.96
C LEU A 481 -3.22 -33.46 7.53
N LYS A 482 -3.46 -34.57 8.22
CA LYS A 482 -4.76 -35.23 8.20
C LYS A 482 -5.62 -34.61 9.29
N LEU A 483 -6.75 -34.03 8.92
CA LEU A 483 -7.68 -33.40 9.85
C LEU A 483 -8.99 -34.17 9.86
N GLU A 484 -9.49 -34.48 11.04
CA GLU A 484 -10.74 -35.24 11.26
C GLU A 484 -11.51 -34.61 12.41
N ASP A 485 -12.83 -34.55 12.37
CA ASP A 485 -13.64 -34.13 13.53
C ASP A 485 -14.10 -35.29 14.41
N GLN A 486 -14.75 -34.95 15.54
CA GLN A 486 -15.26 -35.93 16.49
C GLN A 486 -16.32 -36.91 15.93
N TYR A 487 -16.81 -36.71 14.69
CA TYR A 487 -17.76 -37.58 14.01
C TYR A 487 -17.12 -38.43 12.91
N GLY A 488 -15.82 -38.30 12.71
CA GLY A 488 -15.06 -39.01 11.68
C GLY A 488 -15.07 -38.35 10.31
N GLN A 489 -15.55 -37.12 10.20
CA GLN A 489 -15.50 -36.38 8.94
C GLN A 489 -14.09 -35.84 8.71
N THR A 490 -13.52 -36.12 7.54
CA THR A 490 -12.18 -35.67 7.16
C THR A 490 -12.21 -34.36 6.39
N TYR A 491 -11.18 -33.53 6.59
CA TYR A 491 -10.99 -32.23 5.94
C TYR A 491 -9.64 -32.19 5.21
N ASP A 492 -9.66 -32.40 3.90
CA ASP A 492 -8.45 -32.51 3.06
C ASP A 492 -8.36 -31.41 1.97
N SER A 493 -9.35 -30.52 1.93
CA SER A 493 -9.58 -29.56 0.83
C SER A 493 -10.05 -28.20 1.34
N GLN A 494 -9.73 -27.87 2.59
CA GLN A 494 -10.13 -26.64 3.25
C GLN A 494 -8.90 -25.75 3.53
N THR A 495 -9.14 -24.44 3.54
CA THR A 495 -8.22 -23.50 4.15
C THR A 495 -8.23 -23.70 5.66
N VAL A 496 -7.04 -23.87 6.22
CA VAL A 496 -6.81 -24.06 7.64
C VAL A 496 -6.07 -22.84 8.16
N TYR A 497 -6.47 -22.40 9.34
CA TYR A 497 -5.92 -21.26 10.04
C TYR A 497 -5.20 -21.74 11.30
N LEU A 498 -4.05 -21.16 11.57
CA LEU A 498 -3.25 -21.46 12.74
C LEU A 498 -2.75 -20.16 13.37
N VAL A 499 -2.79 -20.13 14.69
CA VAL A 499 -2.27 -19.02 15.48
C VAL A 499 -1.45 -19.59 16.63
N ASP A 500 -0.27 -19.02 16.85
CA ASP A 500 0.47 -19.10 18.09
C ASP A 500 0.07 -17.89 18.94
N ARG A 501 -0.48 -18.11 20.15
CA ARG A 501 -0.96 -17.01 21.00
C ARG A 501 0.15 -16.08 21.51
N ALA A 502 1.42 -16.45 21.34
CA ALA A 502 2.54 -15.57 21.61
C ALA A 502 2.69 -14.44 20.57
N HIS A 503 2.15 -14.65 19.36
CA HIS A 503 2.35 -13.76 18.23
C HIS A 503 1.02 -13.27 17.68
N ASN A 504 0.93 -11.98 17.38
CA ASN A 504 -0.26 -11.41 16.79
C ASN A 504 -0.28 -11.56 15.27
N THR A 505 -0.43 -12.81 14.81
CA THR A 505 -0.44 -13.18 13.40
C THR A 505 -1.36 -14.37 13.14
N ILE A 506 -1.76 -14.57 11.88
CA ILE A 506 -2.55 -15.73 11.45
C ILE A 506 -1.93 -16.39 10.22
N TYR A 507 -1.57 -17.66 10.38
CA TYR A 507 -1.07 -18.49 9.29
C TYR A 507 -2.25 -19.13 8.55
N ARG A 508 -2.18 -19.14 7.22
CA ARG A 508 -3.15 -19.85 6.36
C ARG A 508 -2.44 -20.91 5.54
N PHE A 509 -3.02 -22.10 5.46
CA PHE A 509 -2.51 -23.18 4.61
C PHE A 509 -3.65 -24.04 4.08
N TYR A 510 -3.38 -24.83 3.06
CA TYR A 510 -4.35 -25.72 2.45
C TYR A 510 -4.12 -27.15 2.92
N ALA A 511 -5.13 -27.77 3.53
CA ALA A 511 -5.04 -29.11 4.14
C ALA A 511 -4.53 -30.20 3.15
N GLY A 512 -4.76 -30.02 1.85
CA GLY A 512 -4.34 -30.96 0.81
C GLY A 512 -2.93 -30.74 0.24
N GLY A 513 -2.27 -29.62 0.57
CA GLY A 513 -1.09 -29.14 -0.18
C GLY A 513 0.16 -28.85 0.63
N GLU A 514 0.03 -28.15 1.76
CA GLU A 514 1.18 -27.64 2.53
C GLU A 514 1.02 -27.87 4.05
N ALA A 515 2.02 -27.43 4.81
CA ALA A 515 2.69 -28.30 5.72
C ALA A 515 3.34 -27.47 6.84
N LEU A 516 3.12 -27.80 8.11
CA LEU A 516 3.58 -27.00 9.26
C LEU A 516 4.88 -27.52 9.88
N SER A 517 5.87 -26.65 10.11
CA SER A 517 6.98 -26.87 11.04
C SER A 517 7.30 -25.58 11.79
N GLY A 518 7.76 -25.69 13.04
CA GLY A 518 8.41 -24.57 13.74
C GLY A 518 7.54 -23.73 14.69
N LEU A 519 6.41 -24.25 15.17
CA LEU A 519 5.76 -23.64 16.33
C LEU A 519 6.68 -23.72 17.56
N GLN A 520 6.80 -22.63 18.32
CA GLN A 520 7.70 -22.54 19.47
C GLN A 520 7.26 -23.43 20.64
N ASP A 521 8.21 -23.85 21.47
CA ASP A 521 7.94 -24.61 22.68
C ASP A 521 7.28 -23.72 23.75
N GLY A 522 6.26 -24.25 24.45
CA GLY A 522 5.67 -23.60 25.63
C GLY A 522 4.60 -22.55 25.35
N THR A 523 4.22 -22.34 24.09
CA THR A 523 3.09 -21.46 23.72
C THR A 523 1.80 -22.26 23.56
N SER A 524 0.65 -21.57 23.60
CA SER A 524 -0.64 -22.18 23.27
C SER A 524 -0.99 -21.85 21.83
N ALA A 525 -1.51 -22.83 21.09
CA ALA A 525 -1.90 -22.66 19.70
C ALA A 525 -3.37 -23.03 19.49
N VAL A 526 -3.98 -22.32 18.54
CA VAL A 526 -5.34 -22.60 18.06
C VAL A 526 -5.25 -22.85 16.56
N LEU A 527 -5.77 -23.99 16.14
CA LEU A 527 -5.91 -24.38 14.73
C LEU A 527 -7.40 -24.53 14.44
N TRP A 528 -7.87 -23.98 13.32
CA TRP A 528 -9.26 -24.14 12.91
C TRP A 528 -9.45 -24.13 11.40
N LEU A 529 -10.62 -24.57 10.97
CA LEU A 529 -11.12 -24.43 9.60
C LEU A 529 -12.61 -24.08 9.61
N VAL A 530 -13.08 -23.57 8.47
CA VAL A 530 -14.50 -23.31 8.23
C VAL A 530 -15.07 -24.45 7.37
N THR A 531 -16.14 -25.09 7.83
CA THR A 531 -16.82 -26.15 7.08
C THR A 531 -17.71 -25.58 5.98
N PRO A 532 -18.15 -26.38 4.98
CA PRO A 532 -19.11 -25.94 3.97
C PRO A 532 -20.42 -25.37 4.55
N GLU A 533 -20.81 -25.82 5.74
CA GLU A 533 -21.98 -25.34 6.49
C GLU A 533 -21.69 -24.07 7.31
N GLN A 534 -20.53 -23.43 7.10
CA GLN A 534 -20.03 -22.26 7.83
C GLN A 534 -19.93 -22.47 9.35
N LYS A 535 -19.64 -23.70 9.77
CA LYS A 535 -19.27 -24.01 11.16
C LYS A 535 -17.75 -23.96 11.34
N LEU A 536 -17.29 -23.87 12.58
CA LEU A 536 -15.88 -23.94 12.89
C LEU A 536 -15.52 -25.34 13.39
N ALA A 537 -14.45 -25.92 12.86
CA ALA A 537 -13.82 -27.10 13.45
C ALA A 537 -12.50 -26.67 14.06
N VAL A 538 -12.34 -26.82 15.39
CA VAL A 538 -11.28 -26.16 16.17
C VAL A 538 -10.47 -27.18 16.97
N LEU A 539 -9.15 -27.09 16.90
CA LEU A 539 -8.19 -27.77 17.77
C LEU A 539 -7.46 -26.72 18.62
N LYS A 540 -7.45 -26.92 19.93
CA LYS A 540 -6.72 -26.09 20.90
C LYS A 540 -5.68 -26.96 21.56
N THR A 541 -4.45 -26.46 21.69
CA THR A 541 -3.36 -27.21 22.32
C THR A 541 -2.41 -26.28 23.06
N THR A 542 -1.95 -26.72 24.23
CA THR A 542 -0.84 -26.11 24.96
C THR A 542 0.50 -26.79 24.63
N ASP A 543 0.48 -27.76 23.71
CA ASP A 543 1.65 -28.46 23.19
C ASP A 543 1.61 -28.41 21.66
N PRO A 544 1.93 -27.24 21.06
CA PRO A 544 1.84 -27.00 19.63
C PRO A 544 2.74 -27.91 18.80
N ARG A 545 3.81 -28.47 19.39
CA ARG A 545 4.62 -29.51 18.75
C ARG A 545 3.81 -30.72 18.30
N ARG A 546 2.69 -31.04 18.96
CA ARG A 546 1.81 -32.14 18.54
C ARG A 546 1.24 -31.95 17.15
N ILE A 547 1.04 -30.69 16.72
CA ILE A 547 0.60 -30.36 15.37
C ILE A 547 1.70 -30.72 14.35
N ASN A 548 2.97 -30.69 14.78
CA ASN A 548 4.16 -30.89 13.94
C ASN A 548 4.71 -32.33 13.96
N GLN A 549 4.14 -33.24 14.75
CA GLN A 549 4.66 -34.61 14.86
C GLN A 549 4.22 -35.48 13.68
N PRO A 550 5.15 -36.19 13.00
CA PRO A 550 4.80 -37.15 11.96
C PRO A 550 4.08 -38.33 12.60
N LYS A 551 2.76 -38.36 12.47
CA LYS A 551 1.95 -39.52 12.84
C LYS A 551 1.01 -39.86 11.69
N ASP A 552 0.77 -41.15 11.51
CA ASP A 552 -0.30 -41.64 10.64
C ASP A 552 -1.71 -41.28 11.14
N GLU A 553 -1.81 -40.80 12.38
CA GLU A 553 -3.03 -40.39 13.10
C GLU A 553 -3.52 -39.01 12.68
N ALA A 554 -4.83 -38.86 12.46
CA ALA A 554 -5.44 -37.58 12.14
C ALA A 554 -5.50 -36.66 13.39
N LEU A 555 -5.24 -35.36 13.19
CA LEU A 555 -5.47 -34.34 14.20
C LEU A 555 -6.98 -34.17 14.39
N GLN A 556 -7.42 -34.39 15.63
CA GLN A 556 -8.84 -34.34 15.99
C GLN A 556 -9.29 -32.90 16.25
N LEU A 557 -10.19 -32.41 15.41
CA LEU A 557 -10.87 -31.13 15.53
C LEU A 557 -12.18 -31.30 16.30
N ARG A 558 -12.55 -30.29 17.09
CA ARG A 558 -13.88 -30.19 17.67
C ARG A 558 -14.76 -29.29 16.81
N LEU A 559 -15.70 -29.89 16.08
CA LEU A 559 -16.75 -29.19 15.35
C LEU A 559 -17.69 -28.45 16.32
N THR A 560 -17.93 -27.16 16.07
CA THR A 560 -18.87 -26.35 16.82
C THR A 560 -20.32 -26.78 16.55
N GLY A 561 -21.18 -26.69 17.56
CA GLY A 561 -22.58 -27.10 17.44
C GLY A 561 -23.36 -26.26 16.42
N GLU A 562 -23.15 -24.94 16.44
CA GLU A 562 -23.81 -23.96 15.57
C GLU A 562 -22.79 -23.16 14.75
N ARG A 563 -23.28 -22.54 13.67
CA ARG A 563 -22.55 -21.50 12.93
C ARG A 563 -22.48 -20.23 13.79
N PRO A 564 -21.33 -19.52 13.84
CA PRO A 564 -21.25 -18.25 14.54
C PRO A 564 -22.12 -17.19 13.85
N LYS A 565 -22.78 -16.34 14.64
CA LYS A 565 -23.66 -15.26 14.17
C LYS A 565 -23.09 -13.87 14.41
N SER A 566 -22.00 -13.78 15.16
CA SER A 566 -21.33 -12.52 15.50
C SER A 566 -19.84 -12.74 15.73
N GLU A 567 -19.07 -11.66 15.67
CA GLU A 567 -17.65 -11.64 16.04
C GLU A 567 -17.43 -12.19 17.46
N ALA A 568 -18.29 -11.80 18.42
CA ALA A 568 -18.21 -12.26 19.81
C ALA A 568 -18.33 -13.79 19.93
N GLU A 569 -19.21 -14.42 19.14
CA GLU A 569 -19.32 -15.88 19.09
C GLU A 569 -18.07 -16.53 18.49
N VAL A 570 -17.45 -15.93 17.47
CA VAL A 570 -16.19 -16.42 16.90
C VAL A 570 -15.08 -16.36 17.94
N ARG A 571 -14.91 -15.24 18.63
CA ARG A 571 -13.93 -15.07 19.72
C ARG A 571 -14.15 -16.13 20.81
N GLN A 572 -15.41 -16.34 21.24
CA GLN A 572 -15.75 -17.39 22.21
C GLN A 572 -15.41 -18.80 21.70
N MET A 573 -15.73 -19.12 20.44
CA MET A 573 -15.43 -20.43 19.85
C MET A 573 -13.93 -20.69 19.77
N LEU A 574 -13.12 -19.65 19.51
CA LEU A 574 -11.66 -19.69 19.47
C LEU A 574 -11.01 -19.52 20.86
N GLU A 575 -11.79 -19.23 21.90
CA GLU A 575 -11.33 -18.88 23.28
C GLU A 575 -10.31 -17.74 23.28
N TYR A 576 -10.58 -16.69 22.49
CA TYR A 576 -9.84 -15.44 22.50
C TYR A 576 -10.41 -14.47 23.53
#